data_AF-A0A937DRG1-F1
#
_entry.id   AF-A0A937DRG1-F1
#
_cell.length_a   1.000
_cell.length_b   1.000
_cell.length_c   1.000
_cell.angle_alpha   90.00
_cell.angle_beta   90.00
_cell.angle_gamma   90.00
#
_symmetry.space_group_name_H-M   'P 1'
#
loop_
_entity.id
_entity.type
_entity.pdbx_description
1 polymer ?
#
loop_
_entity_poly.entity_id
_entity_poly.type
_entity_poly.pdbx_seq_one_letter_code
_entity_poly.pdbx_strand_id
1 'polypeptide(L)' 'MIHVIAIITAKPGKRAEVLQNFKANVPAVHAEKGCIEYGAAVDVDGGPFAKFGPDT' A
#
# COMPACT_ATOMS: atom_id res chain seq x y z
N MET A 1 15.29 5.19 12.71
CA MET A 1 14.41 4.99 11.54
C MET A 1 13.83 3.59 11.65
N ILE A 2 12.52 3.44 11.52
CA ILE A 2 11.83 2.14 11.59
C ILE A 2 11.15 1.94 10.25
N HIS A 3 11.25 0.73 9.71
CA HIS A 3 10.49 0.31 8.53
C HIS A 3 9.33 -0.57 8.97
N VAL A 4 8.12 -0.14 8.68
CA VAL A 4 6.89 -0.90 8.93
C VAL A 4 6.36 -1.35 7.59
N ILE A 5 6.20 -2.65 7.40
CA ILE A 5 5.63 -3.25 6.18
C ILE A 5 4.32 -3.92 6.57
N ALA A 6 3.22 -3.51 5.94
CA ALA A 6 1.92 -4.15 6.07
C ALA A 6 1.50 -4.70 4.71
N ILE A 7 1.22 -6.00 4.65
CA ILE A 7 0.65 -6.65 3.47
C ILE A 7 -0.86 -6.70 3.68
N ILE A 8 -1.62 -6.11 2.75
CA ILE A 8 -3.07 -5.99 2.84
C ILE A 8 -3.70 -6.81 1.72
N THR A 9 -4.40 -7.89 2.07
CA THR A 9 -5.28 -8.58 1.11
C THR A 9 -6.66 -7.95 1.19
N ALA A 10 -7.08 -7.30 0.12
CA ALA A 10 -8.43 -6.76 0.01
C ALA A 10 -9.46 -7.90 -0.12
N LYS A 11 -10.74 -7.56 0.08
CA LYS A 11 -11.83 -8.44 -0.37
C LYS A 11 -11.73 -8.64 -1.89
N PRO A 12 -12.23 -9.76 -2.45
CA PRO A 12 -12.13 -10.03 -3.88
C PRO A 12 -12.62 -8.87 -4.75
N GLY A 13 -11.77 -8.38 -5.66
CA GLY A 13 -12.05 -7.27 -6.57
C GLY A 13 -12.04 -5.88 -5.92
N LYS A 14 -11.59 -5.74 -4.66
CA LYS A 14 -11.68 -4.47 -3.90
C LYS A 14 -10.36 -3.74 -3.70
N ARG A 15 -9.24 -4.21 -4.26
CA ARG A 15 -7.95 -3.53 -4.16
C ARG A 15 -7.99 -2.06 -4.56
N ALA A 16 -8.68 -1.73 -5.65
CA ALA A 16 -8.78 -0.35 -6.13
C ALA A 16 -9.43 0.60 -5.09
N GLU A 17 -10.44 0.11 -4.37
CA GLU A 17 -11.12 0.86 -3.31
C GLU A 17 -10.19 1.06 -2.10
N VAL A 18 -9.42 0.03 -1.72
CA VAL A 18 -8.39 0.14 -0.67
C VAL A 18 -7.33 1.17 -1.05
N LEU A 19 -6.81 1.13 -2.28
CA LEU A 19 -5.81 2.09 -2.75
C LEU A 19 -6.36 3.53 -2.82
N GLN A 20 -7.63 3.71 -3.16
CA GLN A 20 -8.28 5.02 -3.12
C GLN A 20 -8.34 5.56 -1.69
N ASN A 21 -8.80 4.74 -0.74
CA ASN A 21 -8.87 5.12 0.68
C ASN A 21 -7.47 5.38 1.26
N PHE A 22 -6.48 4.56 0.89
CA PHE A 22 -5.08 4.76 1.28
C PHE A 22 -4.58 6.12 0.79
N LYS A 23 -4.73 6.41 -0.52
CA LYS A 23 -4.31 7.69 -1.12
C LYS A 23 -4.97 8.89 -0.44
N ALA A 24 -6.25 8.78 -0.07
CA ALA A 24 -6.96 9.83 0.67
C ALA A 24 -6.39 10.05 2.09
N ASN A 25 -5.84 9.00 2.71
CA ASN A 25 -5.25 9.08 4.05
C ASN A 25 -3.77 9.51 4.07
N VAL A 26 -3.04 9.35 2.96
CA VAL A 26 -1.60 9.72 2.85
C VAL A 26 -1.30 11.13 3.40
N PRO A 27 -2.05 12.20 3.07
CA PRO A 27 -1.77 13.53 3.59
C PRO A 27 -1.85 13.63 5.12
N ALA A 28 -2.77 12.89 5.74
CA ALA A 28 -2.91 12.87 7.19
C ALA A 28 -1.69 12.22 7.85
N VAL A 29 -1.21 11.09 7.30
CA VAL A 29 -0.04 10.38 7.84
C VAL A 29 1.25 11.17 7.63
N HIS A 30 1.41 11.84 6.48
CA HIS A 30 2.57 12.71 6.24
C HIS A 30 2.61 13.92 7.19
N ALA A 31 1.47 14.37 7.73
CA ALA A 31 1.41 15.43 8.73
C ALA A 31 1.77 14.97 10.15
N GLU A 32 1.87 13.66 10.39
CA GLU A 32 2.21 13.11 11.70
C GLU A 32 3.68 13.36 12.06
N LYS A 33 3.93 13.69 13.34
CA LYS A 33 5.29 13.91 13.84
C LYS A 33 6.09 12.61 13.77
N GLY A 34 7.08 12.58 12.88
CA GLY A 34 8.00 11.46 12.73
C GLY A 34 7.76 10.59 11.49
N CYS A 35 6.74 10.89 10.67
CA CYS A 35 6.61 10.28 9.36
C CYS A 35 7.76 10.76 8.44
N ILE A 36 8.56 9.82 7.93
CA ILE A 36 9.61 10.09 6.93
C ILE A 36 9.08 9.72 5.54
N GLU A 37 8.43 8.57 5.42
CA GLU A 37 7.84 8.06 4.19
C GLU A 37 6.60 7.24 4.52
N TYR A 38 5.59 7.34 3.66
CA TYR A 38 4.40 6.50 3.71
C TYR A 38 3.84 6.33 2.29
N GLY A 39 3.77 5.08 1.83
CA GLY A 39 3.37 4.74 0.47
C GLY A 39 2.87 3.31 0.37
N ALA A 40 2.06 3.05 -0.66
CA ALA A 40 1.59 1.71 -1.00
C ALA A 40 2.29 1.23 -2.27
N ALA A 41 2.64 -0.05 -2.30
CA ALA A 41 3.16 -0.74 -3.49
C ALA A 41 2.16 -1.81 -3.93
N VAL A 42 2.12 -2.09 -5.24
CA VAL A 42 1.34 -3.17 -5.83
C VAL A 42 2.26 -4.04 -6.70
N ASP A 43 1.82 -5.26 -6.98
CA ASP A 43 2.53 -6.14 -7.90
C ASP A 43 2.76 -5.48 -9.26
N VAL A 44 4.01 -5.54 -9.75
CA VAL A 44 4.37 -5.14 -11.11
C VAL A 44 4.19 -6.33 -12.06
N ASP A 45 3.69 -6.06 -13.27
CA ASP A 45 3.61 -7.07 -14.31
C ASP A 45 4.99 -7.41 -14.89
N GLY A 46 5.28 -8.70 -15.05
CA GLY A 46 6.55 -9.18 -15.63
C GLY A 46 7.79 -8.99 -14.75
N GLY A 47 7.62 -8.65 -13.46
CA GLY A 47 8.72 -8.54 -12.51
C GLY A 47 9.43 -9.87 -12.22
N PRO A 48 10.69 -9.85 -11.74
CA PRO A 48 11.47 -11.06 -11.46
C PRO A 48 11.06 -11.77 -10.16
N PHE A 49 10.06 -11.26 -9.44
CA PHE A 49 9.64 -11.75 -8.12
C PHE A 49 8.24 -12.34 -8.16
N ALA A 50 7.94 -13.21 -7.18
CA ALA A 50 6.60 -13.75 -7.01
C ALA A 50 5.60 -12.63 -6.67
N LYS A 51 4.43 -12.68 -7.31
CA LYS A 51 3.31 -11.78 -7.06
C LYS A 51 2.61 -12.13 -5.75
N PHE A 52 2.15 -11.11 -5.03
CA PHE A 52 1.28 -11.30 -3.86
C PHE A 52 -0.16 -11.63 -4.24
N GLY A 53 -0.62 -11.18 -5.41
CA GLY A 53 -1.93 -11.51 -5.97
C GLY A 53 -2.73 -10.30 -6.43
N PRO A 54 -3.84 -10.53 -7.17
CA PRO A 54 -4.62 -9.46 -7.78
C PRO A 54 -5.33 -8.53 -6.79
N ASP A 55 -5.58 -9.02 -5.56
CA ASP A 55 -6.25 -8.30 -4.49
C ASP A 55 -5.29 -7.80 -3.39
N THR A 56 -3.98 -7.88 -3.64
CA THR A 56 -2.92 -7.30 -2.80
C THR A 56 -2.29 -6.11 -3.52
#